data_AF-A0A4R9EV64-F1
#
_entry.id   AF-A0A4R9EV64-F1
#
_cell.length_a   1.000
_cell.length_b   1.000
_cell.length_c   1.000
_cell.angle_alpha   90.00
_cell.angle_beta   90.00
_cell.angle_gamma   90.00
#
_symmetry.space_group_name_H-M   'P 1'
#
loop_
_entity.id
_entity.type
_entity.pdbx_description
1 polymer ?
#
loop_
_entity_poly.entity_id
_entity_poly.type
_entity_poly.pdbx_seq_one_letter_code
_entity_poly.pdbx_strand_id
1 'polypeptide(L)'
;MTTTSSRTQHGPPLHPGEYFRVDPNGPEAHTDPVAVAVQHLVPFLGLRAVLPVPDSPTRQWVFRYESYLEEGKEKGEGHLRVKEPEYFLAEVDTGLDGDSRLVRGARPLSEWASLAGLGQLLAFLPIPDLQNKDGASHYWAFHIKDGQLVFRNIEIKHSSGYPDTVKHNDRPVAGEFASLDGIGLITSFMPVPEEEKTGGVNRFRVFSYDREWKLMVRTISIKDGGSHEDSLIEPDSPVTEAEWEAALDGVTQLGPVVPVVPKPTDPADIFRFNILHFKPGWEATLRTIEVKKGARAFTVKRQDSPLNTVSRFFGEVVGFLRDLVGKISEWLSAAWNEITQFVNGVTTYFHAAAGRLGSLAAGRPATGEDR
;
A
#
# COMPACT_ATOMS: atom_id res chain seq x y z
N MET A 1 22.04 -28.96 2.14
CA MET A 1 20.67 -29.02 2.69
C MET A 1 20.23 -27.59 2.94
N THR A 2 19.54 -27.02 1.97
CA THR A 2 18.98 -25.66 2.06
C THR A 2 17.64 -25.81 2.74
N THR A 3 17.55 -25.43 4.01
CA THR A 3 16.28 -25.44 4.75
C THR A 3 15.42 -24.30 4.22
N THR A 4 14.46 -24.61 3.36
CA THR A 4 13.32 -23.73 3.07
C THR A 4 12.52 -23.59 4.35
N SER A 5 12.74 -22.48 5.06
CA SER A 5 11.90 -22.05 6.16
C SER A 5 10.48 -21.90 5.63
N SER A 6 9.51 -22.55 6.28
CA SER A 6 8.08 -22.28 6.08
C SER A 6 7.78 -20.89 6.64
N ARG A 7 8.12 -19.85 5.86
CA ARG A 7 7.59 -18.50 6.08
C ARG A 7 6.09 -18.64 5.85
N THR A 8 5.32 -18.63 6.93
CA THR A 8 3.85 -18.67 6.90
C THR A 8 3.33 -17.65 5.89
N GLN A 9 2.20 -17.94 5.24
CA GLN A 9 1.44 -17.14 4.25
C GLN A 9 1.20 -15.64 4.59
N HIS A 10 1.69 -15.16 5.73
CA HIS A 10 1.52 -13.84 6.30
C HIS A 10 2.86 -13.26 6.81
N GLY A 11 3.95 -13.46 6.07
CA GLY A 11 5.27 -12.96 6.46
C GLY A 11 5.28 -11.44 6.75
N PRO A 12 6.16 -10.96 7.64
CA PRO A 12 6.26 -9.53 7.94
C PRO A 12 6.54 -8.73 6.67
N PRO A 13 6.11 -7.44 6.62
CA PRO A 13 6.35 -6.60 5.46
C PRO A 13 7.85 -6.48 5.19
N LEU A 14 8.18 -6.37 3.90
CA LEU A 14 9.56 -6.42 3.44
C LEU A 14 10.29 -5.11 3.75
N HIS A 15 11.51 -5.23 4.23
CA HIS A 15 12.40 -4.09 4.45
C HIS A 15 13.05 -3.61 3.14
N PRO A 16 13.45 -2.32 3.04
CA PRO A 16 14.28 -1.84 1.93
C PRO A 16 15.51 -2.73 1.71
N GLY A 17 15.65 -3.26 0.50
CA GLY A 17 16.75 -4.16 0.13
C GLY A 17 16.54 -5.64 0.47
N GLU A 18 15.42 -6.04 1.08
CA GLU A 18 15.07 -7.46 1.24
C GLU A 18 14.57 -8.09 -0.06
N TYR A 19 14.74 -9.40 -0.16
CA TYR A 19 14.35 -10.21 -1.31
C TYR A 19 13.36 -11.28 -0.85
N PHE A 20 12.33 -11.53 -1.64
CA PHE A 20 11.63 -12.81 -1.62
C PHE A 20 11.70 -13.46 -3.00
N ARG A 21 11.70 -14.79 -3.01
CA ARG A 21 11.64 -15.60 -4.22
C ARG A 21 10.23 -16.18 -4.27
N VAL A 22 9.49 -15.86 -5.32
CA VAL A 22 8.26 -16.59 -5.66
C VAL A 22 8.73 -17.88 -6.35
N ASP A 23 8.39 -19.04 -5.80
CA ASP A 23 8.62 -20.32 -6.49
C ASP A 23 7.44 -20.57 -7.43
N PRO A 24 7.62 -20.44 -8.76
CA PRO A 24 6.54 -20.62 -9.73
C PRO A 24 6.06 -22.08 -9.82
N ASN A 25 6.75 -23.03 -9.17
CA ASN A 25 6.39 -24.45 -9.17
C ASN A 25 5.99 -24.96 -7.78
N GLY A 26 5.89 -24.08 -6.77
CA GLY A 26 5.45 -24.46 -5.44
C GLY A 26 3.98 -24.88 -5.42
N PRO A 27 3.52 -25.64 -4.41
CA PRO A 27 2.11 -26.05 -4.29
C PRO A 27 1.13 -24.86 -4.21
N GLU A 28 1.61 -23.65 -3.91
CA GLU A 28 0.85 -22.39 -3.91
C GLU A 28 0.78 -21.71 -5.30
N ALA A 29 1.55 -22.17 -6.30
CA ALA A 29 1.55 -21.62 -7.66
C ALA A 29 0.30 -21.96 -8.48
N HIS A 30 -0.59 -22.82 -7.95
CA HIS A 30 -1.89 -23.15 -8.55
C HIS A 30 -2.94 -22.05 -8.34
N THR A 31 -2.69 -21.11 -7.44
CA THR A 31 -3.35 -19.80 -7.45
C THR A 31 -2.41 -18.83 -8.16
N ASP A 32 -2.93 -18.18 -9.21
CA ASP A 32 -2.25 -17.21 -10.07
C ASP A 32 -1.06 -16.52 -9.36
N PRO A 33 0.20 -16.76 -9.79
CA PRO A 33 1.39 -16.13 -9.19
C PRO A 33 1.31 -14.59 -9.21
N VAL A 34 0.56 -14.02 -10.15
CA VAL A 34 0.23 -12.59 -10.19
C VAL A 34 -0.72 -12.24 -9.04
N ALA A 35 -1.71 -13.07 -8.71
CA ALA A 35 -2.61 -12.84 -7.57
C ALA A 35 -1.90 -12.92 -6.21
N VAL A 36 -0.93 -13.83 -6.03
CA VAL A 36 -0.09 -13.92 -4.82
C VAL A 36 0.85 -12.72 -4.74
N ALA A 37 1.55 -12.39 -5.84
CA ALA A 37 2.39 -11.19 -5.89
C ALA A 37 1.57 -9.92 -5.63
N VAL A 38 0.38 -9.80 -6.22
CA VAL A 38 -0.54 -8.67 -6.06
C VAL A 38 -1.10 -8.61 -4.63
N GLN A 39 -1.57 -9.70 -4.03
CA GLN A 39 -2.01 -9.68 -2.62
C GLN A 39 -0.91 -9.23 -1.66
N HIS A 40 0.37 -9.52 -1.96
CA HIS A 40 1.51 -9.08 -1.16
C HIS A 40 2.10 -7.71 -1.57
N LEU A 41 1.94 -7.25 -2.81
CA LEU A 41 2.48 -5.99 -3.37
C LEU A 41 1.65 -4.76 -3.01
N VAL A 42 0.39 -4.98 -2.69
CA VAL A 42 -0.63 -3.95 -2.80
C VAL A 42 -0.65 -2.91 -1.67
N PRO A 43 -0.21 -3.21 -0.44
CA PRO A 43 0.09 -2.15 0.50
C PRO A 43 1.16 -1.19 -0.05
N PHE A 44 2.07 -1.65 -0.93
CA PHE A 44 3.38 -1.03 -1.19
C PHE A 44 3.45 -0.02 -2.35
N LEU A 45 2.31 0.38 -2.94
CA LEU A 45 2.32 1.33 -4.04
C LEU A 45 1.77 2.71 -3.62
N GLY A 46 2.69 3.65 -3.45
CA GLY A 46 2.46 5.06 -3.76
C GLY A 46 2.33 6.01 -2.58
N LEU A 47 1.59 5.67 -1.53
CA LEU A 47 1.35 6.60 -0.42
C LEU A 47 1.11 5.84 0.88
N ARG A 48 1.95 6.10 1.89
CA ARG A 48 1.93 5.36 3.16
C ARG A 48 1.40 6.16 4.32
N ALA A 49 2.00 7.32 4.57
CA ALA A 49 1.66 8.14 5.70
C ALA A 49 1.49 9.58 5.25
N VAL A 50 0.62 10.29 5.96
CA VAL A 50 0.48 11.74 5.84
C VAL A 50 0.70 12.33 7.21
N LEU A 51 1.45 13.43 7.24
CA LEU A 51 1.70 14.21 8.44
C LEU A 51 1.27 15.65 8.19
N PRO A 52 0.23 16.14 8.88
CA PRO A 52 -0.17 17.54 8.80
C PRO A 52 1.00 18.46 9.15
N VAL A 53 1.16 19.54 8.41
CA VAL A 53 2.13 20.57 8.77
C VAL A 53 1.56 21.38 9.92
N PRO A 54 2.26 21.48 11.07
CA PRO A 54 1.66 22.05 12.27
C PRO A 54 1.14 23.48 12.16
N ASP A 55 1.82 24.32 11.39
CA ASP A 55 1.50 25.74 11.22
C ASP A 55 0.66 26.03 9.97
N SER A 56 0.20 24.97 9.28
CA SER A 56 -0.52 25.12 8.03
C SER A 56 -1.73 24.20 7.96
N PRO A 57 -2.94 24.77 7.81
CA PRO A 57 -4.15 23.97 7.67
C PRO A 57 -4.26 23.21 6.35
N THR A 58 -3.50 23.62 5.35
CA THR A 58 -3.62 23.11 3.97
C THR A 58 -2.39 22.31 3.54
N ARG A 59 -1.32 22.33 4.32
CA ARG A 59 -0.08 21.64 3.94
C ARG A 59 0.10 20.36 4.70
N GLN A 60 0.67 19.41 4.00
CA GLN A 60 0.94 18.09 4.54
C GLN A 60 2.19 17.49 3.92
N TRP A 61 2.96 16.82 4.76
CA TRP A 61 4.02 15.94 4.30
C TRP A 61 3.42 14.62 3.90
N VAL A 62 3.75 14.18 2.69
CA VAL A 62 3.30 12.92 2.13
C VAL A 62 4.50 12.00 2.04
N PHE A 63 4.37 10.81 2.62
CA PHE A 63 5.42 9.79 2.64
C PHE A 63 5.04 8.67 1.68
N ARG A 64 5.94 8.38 0.74
CA ARG A 64 5.76 7.42 -0.34
C ARG A 64 6.75 6.28 -0.21
N TYR A 65 6.22 5.07 -0.40
CA TYR A 65 7.01 3.87 -0.59
C TYR A 65 6.66 3.35 -1.98
N GLU A 66 7.71 3.01 -2.74
CA GLU A 66 7.56 2.37 -4.03
C GLU A 66 8.21 1.00 -3.94
N SER A 67 7.49 -0.04 -4.35
CA SER A 67 8.06 -1.36 -4.57
C SER A 67 7.88 -1.78 -6.02
N TYR A 68 8.84 -2.50 -6.56
CA TYR A 68 8.80 -3.02 -7.92
C TYR A 68 9.32 -4.45 -7.94
N LEU A 69 8.77 -5.27 -8.84
CA LEU A 69 9.28 -6.61 -9.10
C LEU A 69 10.46 -6.49 -10.08
N GLU A 70 11.66 -6.81 -9.61
CA GLU A 70 12.84 -6.99 -10.46
C GLU A 70 12.84 -8.43 -10.98
N GLU A 71 12.87 -8.62 -12.30
CA GLU A 71 12.93 -9.94 -12.91
C GLU A 71 14.25 -10.64 -12.54
N GLY A 72 14.16 -11.89 -12.10
CA GLY A 72 15.32 -12.71 -11.75
C GLY A 72 16.10 -13.19 -12.97
N LYS A 73 17.20 -13.91 -12.73
CA LYS A 73 18.04 -14.45 -13.81
C LYS A 73 17.38 -15.64 -14.52
N GLU A 74 16.60 -16.43 -13.78
CA GLU A 74 15.86 -17.55 -14.34
C GLU A 74 14.40 -17.15 -14.61
N LYS A 75 13.84 -17.74 -15.67
CA LYS A 75 12.47 -17.47 -16.11
C LYS A 75 11.47 -17.85 -15.01
N GLY A 76 10.63 -16.89 -14.61
CA GLY A 76 9.64 -17.07 -13.56
C GLY A 76 10.14 -16.70 -12.16
N GLU A 77 11.41 -16.30 -12.02
CA GLU A 77 11.90 -15.67 -10.80
C GLU A 77 11.61 -14.17 -10.81
N GLY A 78 11.17 -13.65 -9.67
CA GLY A 78 11.08 -12.22 -9.43
C GLY A 78 11.55 -11.91 -8.02
N HIS A 79 12.22 -10.78 -7.86
CA HIS A 79 12.62 -10.22 -6.59
C HIS A 79 11.82 -8.95 -6.36
N LEU A 80 11.04 -8.87 -5.28
CA LEU A 80 10.53 -7.56 -4.90
C LEU A 80 11.67 -6.70 -4.39
N ARG A 81 11.79 -5.53 -4.98
CA ARG A 81 12.62 -4.44 -4.51
C ARG A 81 11.74 -3.36 -3.95
N VAL A 82 12.11 -2.85 -2.79
CA VAL A 82 11.53 -1.62 -2.24
C VAL A 82 12.54 -0.52 -2.53
N LYS A 83 12.13 0.52 -3.28
CA LYS A 83 12.94 1.72 -3.47
C LYS A 83 13.14 2.41 -2.13
N GLU A 84 14.17 3.26 -2.08
CA GLU A 84 14.29 4.19 -0.96
C GLU A 84 12.99 4.99 -0.82
N PRO A 85 12.37 4.99 0.38
CA PRO A 85 11.15 5.76 0.60
C PRO A 85 11.43 7.24 0.40
N GLU A 86 10.43 7.97 -0.06
CA GLU A 86 10.55 9.40 -0.31
C GLU A 86 9.47 10.16 0.45
N TYR A 87 9.68 11.45 0.63
CA TYR A 87 8.67 12.37 1.13
C TYR A 87 8.63 13.65 0.30
N PHE A 88 7.46 14.29 0.26
CA PHE A 88 7.28 15.58 -0.38
C PHE A 88 6.28 16.44 0.38
N LEU A 89 6.31 17.75 0.12
CA LEU A 89 5.36 18.69 0.72
C LEU A 89 4.28 19.02 -0.29
N ALA A 90 3.03 18.68 0.04
CA ALA A 90 1.87 19.05 -0.75
C ALA A 90 1.08 20.14 -0.03
N GLU A 91 0.48 21.03 -0.80
CA GLU A 91 -0.60 21.89 -0.36
C GLU A 91 -1.88 21.37 -1.00
N VAL A 92 -2.81 20.94 -0.15
CA VAL A 92 -4.13 20.47 -0.53
C VAL A 92 -5.09 21.60 -0.26
N ASP A 93 -5.70 22.10 -1.33
CA ASP A 93 -6.82 23.01 -1.18
C ASP A 93 -7.97 22.25 -0.52
N THR A 94 -8.54 22.85 0.52
CA THR A 94 -9.60 22.26 1.32
C THR A 94 -10.97 22.41 0.66
N GLY A 95 -11.04 23.09 -0.49
CA GLY A 95 -12.20 23.12 -1.36
C GLY A 95 -12.37 21.88 -2.22
N LEU A 96 -13.63 21.46 -2.41
CA LEU A 96 -14.02 20.41 -3.35
C LEU A 96 -13.59 20.68 -4.81
N ASP A 97 -13.34 21.95 -5.15
CA ASP A 97 -12.97 22.41 -6.49
C ASP A 97 -11.51 22.91 -6.59
N GLY A 98 -10.72 22.72 -5.52
CA GLY A 98 -9.39 23.29 -5.39
C GLY A 98 -8.28 22.44 -5.99
N ASP A 99 -7.31 23.08 -6.66
CA ASP A 99 -6.14 22.39 -7.19
C ASP A 99 -5.12 22.09 -6.08
N SER A 100 -4.86 20.82 -5.82
CA SER A 100 -3.72 20.41 -5.00
C SER A 100 -2.41 20.68 -5.75
N ARG A 101 -1.39 21.19 -5.05
CA ARG A 101 -0.09 21.49 -5.65
C ARG A 101 1.09 20.99 -4.83
N LEU A 102 2.18 20.70 -5.52
CA LEU A 102 3.46 20.35 -4.91
C LEU A 102 4.16 21.63 -4.44
N VAL A 103 4.41 21.75 -3.14
CA VAL A 103 5.14 22.88 -2.54
C VAL A 103 6.65 22.58 -2.51
N ARG A 104 7.01 21.33 -2.26
CA ARG A 104 8.41 20.85 -2.28
C ARG A 104 8.47 19.52 -3.01
N GLY A 105 9.44 19.38 -3.90
CA GLY A 105 9.73 18.13 -4.61
C GLY A 105 10.05 16.97 -3.68
N ALA A 106 9.93 15.76 -4.22
CA ALA A 106 10.29 14.52 -3.52
C ALA A 106 11.75 14.53 -3.07
N ARG A 107 11.99 13.97 -1.89
CA ARG A 107 13.30 13.80 -1.28
C ARG A 107 13.39 12.42 -0.62
N PRO A 108 14.58 11.81 -0.56
CA PRO A 108 14.78 10.58 0.19
C PRO A 108 14.37 10.73 1.66
N LEU A 109 13.68 9.73 2.22
CA LEU A 109 13.27 9.71 3.63
C LEU A 109 14.48 9.76 4.56
N SER A 110 15.64 9.28 4.12
CA SER A 110 16.91 9.38 4.85
C SER A 110 17.37 10.83 5.11
N GLU A 111 16.88 11.81 4.35
CA GLU A 111 17.13 13.24 4.62
C GLU A 111 16.30 13.78 5.80
N TRP A 112 15.25 13.07 6.22
CA TRP A 112 14.42 13.47 7.35
C TRP A 112 15.04 12.95 8.65
N ALA A 113 15.69 13.85 9.40
CA ALA A 113 16.60 13.49 10.49
C ALA A 113 15.99 12.58 11.56
N SER A 114 14.75 12.86 12.00
CA SER A 114 14.02 12.09 13.01
C SER A 114 13.45 10.77 12.50
N LEU A 115 13.35 10.60 11.19
CA LEU A 115 12.86 9.39 10.51
C LEU A 115 14.01 8.57 9.90
N ALA A 116 15.27 8.98 10.12
CA ALA A 116 16.42 8.21 9.72
C ALA A 116 16.42 6.83 10.39
N GLY A 117 16.69 5.80 9.58
CA GLY A 117 16.75 4.40 10.02
C GLY A 117 15.41 3.81 10.48
N LEU A 118 14.28 4.45 10.15
CA LEU A 118 12.99 3.78 10.27
C LEU A 118 12.92 2.61 9.27
N GLY A 119 12.16 1.58 9.64
CA GLY A 119 11.78 0.55 8.69
C GLY A 119 10.63 1.05 7.82
N GLN A 120 9.53 0.30 7.79
CA GLN A 120 8.36 0.71 7.01
C GLN A 120 7.48 1.65 7.82
N LEU A 121 7.53 2.95 7.52
CA LEU A 121 6.63 3.95 8.11
C LEU A 121 5.17 3.65 7.73
N LEU A 122 4.30 3.60 8.73
CA LEU A 122 2.89 3.26 8.59
C LEU A 122 1.98 4.47 8.78
N ALA A 123 2.10 5.15 9.91
CA ALA A 123 1.20 6.24 10.28
C ALA A 123 1.83 7.19 11.29
N PHE A 124 1.24 8.37 11.40
CA PHE A 124 1.53 9.32 12.48
C PHE A 124 0.30 9.51 13.36
N LEU A 125 0.51 9.62 14.66
CA LEU A 125 -0.51 10.00 15.63
C LEU A 125 -0.03 11.26 16.37
N PRO A 126 -0.76 12.38 16.31
CA PRO A 126 -0.42 13.56 17.11
C PRO A 126 -0.47 13.25 18.61
N ILE A 127 0.52 13.76 19.34
CA ILE A 127 0.50 13.77 20.81
C ILE A 127 -0.34 14.97 21.26
N PRO A 128 -1.54 14.80 21.82
CA PRO A 128 -2.54 15.86 21.79
C PRO A 128 -2.18 17.15 22.53
N ASP A 129 -1.68 17.04 23.76
CA ASP A 129 -1.26 18.17 24.61
C ASP A 129 0.11 18.75 24.25
N LEU A 130 0.77 18.18 23.23
CA LEU A 130 2.02 18.64 22.66
C LEU A 130 1.86 19.15 21.22
N GLN A 131 0.63 19.35 20.74
CA GLN A 131 0.38 20.04 19.48
C GLN A 131 0.51 21.55 19.66
N ASN A 132 1.33 22.19 18.83
CA ASN A 132 1.57 23.62 18.81
C ASN A 132 2.08 24.21 20.14
N LYS A 133 2.74 23.39 20.94
CA LYS A 133 3.33 23.78 22.22
C LYS A 133 4.74 24.32 22.00
N ASP A 134 5.00 25.52 22.49
CA ASP A 134 6.31 26.19 22.38
C ASP A 134 6.86 26.24 20.94
N GLY A 135 5.97 26.47 19.97
CA GLY A 135 6.31 26.54 18.54
C GLY A 135 6.73 25.19 17.94
N ALA A 136 6.23 24.08 18.50
CA ALA A 136 6.51 22.73 18.03
C ALA A 136 5.28 21.84 18.12
N SER A 137 5.27 20.75 17.35
CA SER A 137 4.30 19.66 17.48
C SER A 137 4.99 18.33 17.57
N HIS A 138 4.44 17.44 18.40
CA HIS A 138 4.98 16.10 18.59
C HIS A 138 4.09 15.03 17.99
N TYR A 139 4.70 13.95 17.51
CA TYR A 139 3.99 12.83 16.91
C TYR A 139 4.61 11.51 17.34
N TRP A 140 3.77 10.49 17.51
CA TRP A 140 4.23 9.11 17.46
C TRP A 140 4.25 8.66 16.00
N ALA A 141 5.43 8.37 15.48
CA ALA A 141 5.64 7.77 14.16
C ALA A 141 5.66 6.25 14.31
N PHE A 142 4.63 5.58 13.78
CA PHE A 142 4.49 4.12 13.82
C PHE A 142 5.15 3.50 12.59
N HIS A 143 5.96 2.46 12.80
CA HIS A 143 6.66 1.78 11.72
C HIS A 143 6.92 0.30 12.04
N ILE A 144 7.17 -0.49 10.99
CA ILE A 144 7.62 -1.88 11.16
C ILE A 144 9.14 -1.94 11.11
N LYS A 145 9.74 -2.50 12.16
CA LYS A 145 11.18 -2.74 12.29
C LYS A 145 11.41 -4.17 12.74
N ASP A 146 12.22 -4.92 12.01
CA ASP A 146 12.52 -6.32 12.29
C ASP A 146 11.25 -7.18 12.48
N GLY A 147 10.22 -6.92 11.66
CA GLY A 147 8.91 -7.57 11.72
C GLY A 147 8.03 -7.20 12.93
N GLN A 148 8.44 -6.24 13.75
CA GLN A 148 7.67 -5.76 14.91
C GLN A 148 7.10 -4.36 14.66
N LEU A 149 5.87 -4.15 15.12
CA LEU A 149 5.27 -2.82 15.17
C LEU A 149 5.88 -2.02 16.33
N VAL A 150 6.59 -0.95 15.97
CA VAL A 150 7.26 -0.05 16.89
C VAL A 150 6.80 1.39 16.64
N PHE A 151 7.04 2.27 17.61
CA PHE A 151 6.78 3.69 17.48
C PHE A 151 7.97 4.52 17.94
N ARG A 152 8.11 5.73 17.40
CA ARG A 152 9.11 6.73 17.76
C ARG A 152 8.44 8.05 18.07
N ASN A 153 8.87 8.76 19.12
CA ASN A 153 8.39 10.12 19.37
C ASN A 153 9.29 11.12 18.63
N ILE A 154 8.69 11.89 17.73
CA ILE A 154 9.35 12.95 16.97
C ILE A 154 8.75 14.31 17.32
N GLU A 155 9.57 15.35 17.25
CA GLU A 155 9.14 16.75 17.33
C GLU A 155 9.42 17.44 16.00
N ILE A 156 8.51 18.30 15.57
CA ILE A 156 8.67 19.17 14.39
C ILE A 156 8.47 20.62 14.84
N LYS A 157 9.50 21.46 14.64
CA LYS A 157 9.41 22.89 14.95
C LYS A 157 8.65 23.66 13.87
N HIS A 158 7.90 24.66 14.28
CA HIS A 158 7.14 25.59 13.43
C HIS A 158 8.02 26.75 12.97
N SER A 159 9.16 26.41 12.39
CA SER A 159 10.11 27.41 11.89
C SER A 159 10.49 27.07 10.45
N SER A 160 11.09 28.03 9.76
CA SER A 160 11.50 27.83 8.37
C SER A 160 12.35 26.56 8.22
N GLY A 161 11.98 25.72 7.26
CA GLY A 161 12.63 24.44 7.02
C GLY A 161 12.05 23.26 7.82
N TYR A 162 11.20 23.52 8.83
CA TYR A 162 10.57 22.53 9.70
C TYR A 162 11.57 21.55 10.33
N PRO A 163 12.59 22.05 11.07
CA PRO A 163 13.59 21.17 11.66
C PRO A 163 12.92 20.21 12.63
N ASP A 164 13.34 18.95 12.55
CA ASP A 164 12.74 17.83 13.24
C ASP A 164 13.77 17.10 14.10
N THR A 165 13.32 16.53 15.22
CA THR A 165 14.20 15.81 16.16
C THR A 165 13.53 14.58 16.74
N VAL A 166 14.32 13.57 17.10
CA VAL A 166 13.86 12.43 17.89
C VAL A 166 13.81 12.84 19.36
N LYS A 167 12.65 12.66 20.01
CA LYS A 167 12.49 12.86 21.46
C LYS A 167 12.59 11.55 22.23
N HIS A 168 12.06 10.47 21.67
CA HIS A 168 12.24 9.13 22.19
C HIS A 168 12.49 8.16 21.03
N ASN A 169 13.48 7.29 21.21
CA ASN A 169 13.84 6.24 20.26
C ASN A 169 12.72 5.21 20.09
N ASP A 170 12.90 4.28 19.15
CA ASP A 170 11.96 3.21 18.86
C ASP A 170 11.61 2.41 20.12
N ARG A 171 10.31 2.22 20.34
CA ARG A 171 9.74 1.36 21.39
C ARG A 171 8.70 0.41 20.79
N PRO A 172 8.54 -0.81 21.33
CA PRO A 172 7.48 -1.71 20.89
C PRO A 172 6.11 -1.09 21.17
N VAL A 173 5.17 -1.23 20.23
CA VAL A 173 3.77 -0.85 20.51
C VAL A 173 3.15 -1.80 21.52
N ALA A 174 3.42 -3.10 21.39
CA ALA A 174 2.97 -4.11 22.34
C ALA A 174 3.52 -3.81 23.75
N GLY A 175 2.61 -3.64 24.71
CA GLY A 175 2.91 -3.33 26.11
C GLY A 175 3.03 -1.84 26.45
N GLU A 176 3.24 -0.96 25.47
CA GLU A 176 3.28 0.51 25.68
C GLU A 176 1.95 1.18 25.31
N PHE A 177 1.22 0.64 24.32
CA PHE A 177 -0.12 1.10 23.93
C PHE A 177 -1.13 -0.02 24.16
N ALA A 178 -1.84 0.02 25.29
CA ALA A 178 -2.82 -1.01 25.63
C ALA A 178 -3.98 -1.06 24.62
N SER A 179 -4.35 0.10 24.07
CA SER A 179 -5.45 0.25 23.10
C SER A 179 -5.11 -0.28 21.70
N LEU A 180 -3.82 -0.45 21.39
CA LEU A 180 -3.32 -0.96 20.11
C LEU A 180 -2.90 -2.43 20.17
N ASP A 181 -3.17 -3.11 21.29
CA ASP A 181 -2.84 -4.52 21.42
C ASP A 181 -3.52 -5.36 20.33
N GLY A 182 -2.79 -6.36 19.85
CA GLY A 182 -3.21 -7.24 18.74
C GLY A 182 -3.16 -6.63 17.34
N ILE A 183 -2.88 -5.33 17.16
CA ILE A 183 -2.78 -4.73 15.82
C ILE A 183 -1.42 -5.09 15.19
N GLY A 184 -1.47 -5.72 14.01
CA GLY A 184 -0.28 -6.03 13.22
C GLY A 184 0.13 -4.93 12.23
N LEU A 185 -0.86 -4.25 11.62
CA LEU A 185 -0.61 -3.29 10.56
C LEU A 185 -1.58 -2.11 10.66
N ILE A 186 -1.10 -0.99 11.18
CA ILE A 186 -1.84 0.28 11.19
C ILE A 186 -1.79 0.88 9.79
N THR A 187 -2.92 1.40 9.31
CA THR A 187 -3.00 2.15 8.04
C THR A 187 -3.13 3.65 8.29
N SER A 188 -3.98 4.05 9.23
CA SER A 188 -4.18 5.46 9.54
C SER A 188 -4.79 5.65 10.92
N PHE A 189 -4.53 6.83 11.49
CA PHE A 189 -5.31 7.40 12.58
C PHE A 189 -6.23 8.49 12.05
N MET A 190 -7.40 8.64 12.64
CA MET A 190 -8.31 9.73 12.34
C MET A 190 -8.88 10.30 13.64
N PRO A 191 -8.73 11.61 13.91
CA PRO A 191 -9.31 12.22 15.10
C PRO A 191 -10.84 12.09 15.10
N VAL A 192 -11.43 11.87 16.27
CA VAL A 192 -12.88 11.88 16.49
C VAL A 192 -13.26 13.28 16.98
N PRO A 193 -13.81 14.14 16.10
CA PRO A 193 -13.84 15.57 16.40
C PRO A 193 -14.89 15.99 17.44
N GLU A 194 -15.87 15.12 17.70
CA GLU A 194 -17.00 15.41 18.59
C GLU A 194 -16.58 15.58 20.05
N GLU A 195 -15.42 15.03 20.40
CA GLU A 195 -15.01 14.82 21.78
C GLU A 195 -13.56 15.23 22.06
N GLU A 196 -12.89 15.85 21.10
CA GLU A 196 -11.42 15.97 21.07
C GLU A 196 -10.82 16.70 22.29
N LYS A 197 -11.61 17.35 23.17
CA LYS A 197 -11.07 18.00 24.39
C LYS A 197 -11.95 17.93 25.63
N THR A 198 -12.88 16.99 25.76
CA THR A 198 -13.67 16.91 27.01
C THR A 198 -12.83 16.28 28.12
N GLY A 199 -12.31 17.12 29.02
CA GLY A 199 -11.51 16.66 30.16
C GLY A 199 -10.08 16.24 29.81
N GLY A 200 -9.52 16.75 28.70
CA GLY A 200 -8.17 16.39 28.25
C GLY A 200 -8.06 14.94 27.77
N VAL A 201 -9.13 14.40 27.18
CA VAL A 201 -9.14 13.08 26.57
C VAL A 201 -9.44 13.26 25.09
N ASN A 202 -8.58 12.72 24.24
CA ASN A 202 -8.65 12.83 22.79
C ASN A 202 -8.99 11.46 22.24
N ARG A 203 -9.95 11.36 21.32
CA ARG A 203 -10.36 10.09 20.72
C ARG A 203 -9.87 9.99 19.28
N PHE A 204 -9.46 8.79 18.90
CA PHE A 204 -9.00 8.48 17.56
C PHE A 204 -9.63 7.20 17.08
N ARG A 205 -9.99 7.17 15.80
CA ARG A 205 -10.24 5.92 15.09
C ARG A 205 -8.94 5.41 14.52
N VAL A 206 -8.68 4.13 14.74
CA VAL A 206 -7.50 3.43 14.23
C VAL A 206 -7.98 2.51 13.14
N PHE A 207 -7.49 2.75 11.93
CA PHE A 207 -7.69 1.86 10.80
C PHE A 207 -6.50 0.91 10.71
N SER A 208 -6.79 -0.37 10.53
CA SER A 208 -5.78 -1.42 10.47
C SER A 208 -6.22 -2.58 9.59
N TYR A 209 -5.30 -3.48 9.28
CA TYR A 209 -5.64 -4.77 8.68
C TYR A 209 -5.50 -5.89 9.70
N ASP A 210 -6.48 -6.79 9.72
CA ASP A 210 -6.36 -8.04 10.45
C ASP A 210 -5.48 -9.06 9.69
N ARG A 211 -5.37 -10.28 10.24
CA ARG A 211 -4.57 -11.36 9.63
C ARG A 211 -5.16 -11.87 8.31
N GLU A 212 -6.44 -11.63 8.07
CA GLU A 212 -7.17 -12.00 6.86
C GLU A 212 -7.21 -10.84 5.85
N TRP A 213 -6.45 -9.76 6.09
CA TRP A 213 -6.42 -8.55 5.28
C TRP A 213 -7.77 -7.84 5.16
N LYS A 214 -8.65 -8.01 6.16
CA LYS A 214 -9.87 -7.21 6.28
C LYS A 214 -9.51 -5.87 6.89
N LEU A 215 -10.04 -4.80 6.30
CA LEU A 215 -9.90 -3.45 6.85
C LEU A 215 -10.77 -3.35 8.11
N MET A 216 -10.10 -3.20 9.25
CA MET A 216 -10.72 -3.07 10.56
C MET A 216 -10.65 -1.61 11.03
N VAL A 217 -11.64 -1.23 11.83
CA VAL A 217 -11.64 0.03 12.56
C VAL A 217 -11.93 -0.23 14.04
N ARG A 218 -11.18 0.43 14.91
CA ARG A 218 -11.43 0.51 16.36
C ARG A 218 -11.37 1.96 16.81
N THR A 219 -11.93 2.25 17.99
CA THR A 219 -11.85 3.58 18.60
C THR A 219 -11.00 3.52 19.87
N ILE A 220 -10.02 4.40 19.98
CA ILE A 220 -9.14 4.54 21.14
C ILE A 220 -9.29 5.94 21.72
N SER A 221 -8.88 6.12 22.98
CA SER A 221 -8.67 7.43 23.58
C SER A 221 -7.27 7.58 24.12
N ILE A 222 -6.75 8.81 24.11
CA ILE A 222 -5.45 9.19 24.66
C ILE A 222 -5.66 10.41 25.54
N LYS A 223 -5.25 10.28 26.80
CA LYS A 223 -5.35 11.35 27.79
C LYS A 223 -4.15 12.31 27.68
N ASP A 224 -4.39 13.58 27.89
CA ASP A 224 -3.35 14.60 28.05
C ASP A 224 -2.50 14.31 29.31
N GLY A 225 -1.27 14.82 29.34
CA GLY A 225 -0.34 14.66 30.45
C GLY A 225 0.80 13.69 30.16
N GLY A 226 1.84 13.73 30.99
CA GLY A 226 3.15 13.14 30.64
C GLY A 226 3.18 11.62 30.42
N SER A 227 2.18 10.86 30.89
CA SER A 227 2.08 9.41 30.64
C SER A 227 1.29 9.08 29.36
N HIS A 228 0.53 10.03 28.82
CA HIS A 228 -0.38 9.85 27.68
C HIS A 228 -1.19 8.54 27.74
N GLU A 229 -1.80 8.25 28.90
CA GLU A 229 -2.57 7.02 29.12
C GLU A 229 -3.57 6.78 27.99
N ASP A 230 -3.48 5.61 27.36
CA ASP A 230 -4.35 5.20 26.28
C ASP A 230 -5.40 4.18 26.74
N SER A 231 -6.53 4.11 26.05
CA SER A 231 -7.61 3.16 26.36
C SER A 231 -8.37 2.75 25.11
N LEU A 232 -8.76 1.48 25.04
CA LEU A 232 -9.66 0.97 24.01
C LEU A 232 -11.10 1.36 24.36
N ILE A 233 -11.76 2.12 23.48
CA ILE A 233 -13.14 2.58 23.66
C ILE A 233 -14.10 1.64 22.93
N GLU A 234 -13.79 1.32 21.68
CA GLU A 234 -14.55 0.37 20.86
C GLU A 234 -13.57 -0.64 20.26
N PRO A 235 -13.84 -1.95 20.33
CA PRO A 235 -12.97 -2.98 19.76
C PRO A 235 -12.96 -2.94 18.23
N ASP A 236 -12.12 -3.78 17.63
CA ASP A 236 -12.10 -3.95 16.18
C ASP A 236 -13.48 -4.37 15.64
N SER A 237 -13.88 -3.69 14.58
CA SER A 237 -15.01 -4.04 13.74
C SER A 237 -14.61 -3.95 12.27
N PRO A 238 -15.10 -4.84 11.39
CA PRO A 238 -14.89 -4.67 9.96
C PRO A 238 -15.47 -3.34 9.50
N VAL A 239 -14.73 -2.59 8.68
CA VAL A 239 -15.23 -1.32 8.14
C VAL A 239 -16.53 -1.49 7.36
N THR A 240 -16.75 -2.65 6.76
CA THR A 240 -17.97 -3.01 6.02
C THR A 240 -19.19 -3.29 6.90
N GLU A 241 -18.99 -3.64 8.17
CA GLU A 241 -20.08 -3.91 9.12
C GLU A 241 -20.32 -2.74 10.08
N ALA A 242 -19.34 -1.84 10.17
CA ALA A 242 -19.44 -0.64 10.98
C ALA A 242 -20.35 0.42 10.31
N GLU A 243 -20.73 1.45 11.07
CA GLU A 243 -21.46 2.64 10.60
C GLU A 243 -20.75 3.39 9.44
N TRP A 244 -19.56 2.92 9.06
CA TRP A 244 -18.71 3.37 7.97
C TRP A 244 -19.04 2.77 6.61
N GLU A 245 -19.89 1.74 6.53
CA GLU A 245 -20.19 1.03 5.27
C GLU A 245 -20.56 2.03 4.17
N ALA A 246 -21.51 2.94 4.40
CA ALA A 246 -21.89 3.93 3.38
C ALA A 246 -20.75 4.88 2.98
N ALA A 247 -19.83 5.18 3.90
CA ALA A 247 -18.73 6.11 3.69
C ALA A 247 -17.50 5.48 3.04
N LEU A 248 -17.31 4.20 3.27
CA LEU A 248 -16.19 3.41 2.78
C LEU A 248 -16.65 2.26 1.86
N ASP A 249 -17.89 2.33 1.34
CA ASP A 249 -18.39 1.31 0.41
C ASP A 249 -17.49 1.24 -0.83
N GLY A 250 -17.15 0.00 -1.20
CA GLY A 250 -16.21 -0.33 -2.26
C GLY A 250 -14.75 0.03 -1.99
N VAL A 251 -14.41 0.52 -0.79
CA VAL A 251 -13.03 0.77 -0.37
C VAL A 251 -12.40 -0.54 0.07
N THR A 252 -11.59 -1.13 -0.80
CA THR A 252 -10.81 -2.33 -0.46
C THR A 252 -9.50 -1.97 0.20
N GLN A 253 -8.99 -0.75 -0.04
CA GLN A 253 -7.80 -0.21 0.58
C GLN A 253 -7.94 1.23 1.03
N LEU A 254 -7.56 1.45 2.28
CA LEU A 254 -7.46 2.77 2.86
C LEU A 254 -6.02 3.24 2.80
N GLY A 255 -5.78 4.31 2.04
CA GLY A 255 -4.60 5.15 2.25
C GLY A 255 -4.72 5.95 3.55
N PRO A 256 -3.74 6.79 3.86
CA PRO A 256 -3.83 7.66 5.02
C PRO A 256 -5.03 8.62 4.90
N VAL A 257 -5.69 8.78 6.04
CA VAL A 257 -6.80 9.69 6.22
C VAL A 257 -6.26 11.07 6.51
N VAL A 258 -6.61 12.03 5.66
CA VAL A 258 -6.16 13.41 5.78
C VAL A 258 -7.29 14.27 6.34
N PRO A 259 -7.13 14.89 7.53
CA PRO A 259 -8.08 15.89 7.97
C PRO A 259 -8.04 17.09 7.02
N VAL A 260 -9.20 17.50 6.54
CA VAL A 260 -9.39 18.67 5.70
C VAL A 260 -9.81 19.81 6.60
N VAL A 261 -9.10 20.93 6.51
CA VAL A 261 -9.43 22.07 7.35
C VAL A 261 -10.73 22.73 6.89
N PRO A 262 -11.69 22.94 7.81
CA PRO A 262 -12.92 23.66 7.49
C PRO A 262 -12.61 25.06 6.94
N LYS A 263 -13.29 25.43 5.86
CA LYS A 263 -13.38 26.81 5.39
C LYS A 263 -14.08 27.67 6.44
N PRO A 264 -13.79 28.97 6.53
CA PRO A 264 -14.51 29.88 7.43
C PRO A 264 -16.03 29.89 7.21
N THR A 265 -16.49 29.52 6.03
CA THR A 265 -17.91 29.42 5.66
C THR A 265 -18.54 28.08 5.99
N ASP A 266 -17.75 27.07 6.36
CA ASP A 266 -18.29 25.77 6.69
C ASP A 266 -19.01 25.83 8.04
N PRO A 267 -20.11 25.06 8.19
CA PRO A 267 -20.70 24.83 9.49
C PRO A 267 -19.63 24.32 10.48
N ALA A 268 -19.56 24.94 11.67
CA ALA A 268 -18.58 24.62 12.71
C ALA A 268 -18.71 23.18 13.25
N ASP A 269 -19.78 22.48 12.88
CA ASP A 269 -20.03 21.09 13.19
C ASP A 269 -19.61 20.12 12.08
N ILE A 270 -19.05 20.57 10.95
CA ILE A 270 -18.61 19.67 9.87
C ILE A 270 -17.09 19.52 9.87
N PHE A 271 -16.65 18.27 9.90
CA PHE A 271 -15.27 17.87 9.72
C PHE A 271 -15.16 17.12 8.40
N ARG A 272 -14.13 17.42 7.62
CA ARG A 272 -13.92 16.76 6.35
C ARG A 272 -12.65 15.93 6.42
N PHE A 273 -12.66 14.79 5.75
CA PHE A 273 -11.51 13.92 5.62
C PHE A 273 -11.34 13.52 4.17
N ASN A 274 -10.15 13.70 3.64
CA ASN A 274 -9.79 13.17 2.33
C ASN A 274 -9.18 11.78 2.53
N ILE A 275 -9.76 10.82 1.83
CA ILE A 275 -9.35 9.42 1.87
C ILE A 275 -8.93 9.05 0.47
N LEU A 276 -7.64 8.80 0.30
CA LEU A 276 -7.17 8.13 -0.89
C LEU A 276 -7.51 6.65 -0.76
N HIS A 277 -8.25 6.11 -1.72
CA HIS A 277 -8.59 4.70 -1.74
C HIS A 277 -8.46 4.10 -3.13
N PHE A 278 -8.33 2.77 -3.18
CA PHE A 278 -8.32 2.02 -4.42
C PHE A 278 -9.63 1.26 -4.57
N LYS A 279 -10.22 1.31 -5.77
CA LYS A 279 -11.37 0.47 -6.16
C LYS A 279 -10.88 -0.86 -6.75
N PRO A 280 -11.76 -1.89 -6.84
CA PRO A 280 -11.48 -3.06 -7.69
C PRO A 280 -11.07 -2.61 -9.10
N GLY A 281 -9.94 -3.11 -9.60
CA GLY A 281 -9.36 -2.65 -10.87
C GLY A 281 -8.29 -1.55 -10.72
N TRP A 282 -7.83 -1.25 -9.50
CA TRP A 282 -6.68 -0.38 -9.21
C TRP A 282 -6.87 1.11 -9.52
N GLU A 283 -8.11 1.57 -9.62
CA GLU A 283 -8.39 2.99 -9.78
C GLU A 283 -8.24 3.70 -8.43
N ALA A 284 -7.27 4.63 -8.35
CA ALA A 284 -7.06 5.48 -7.19
C ALA A 284 -8.09 6.61 -7.21
N THR A 285 -8.97 6.62 -6.22
CA THR A 285 -10.00 7.64 -6.05
C THR A 285 -9.69 8.43 -4.79
N LEU A 286 -9.77 9.75 -4.87
CA LEU A 286 -9.82 10.61 -3.68
C LEU A 286 -11.28 10.76 -3.29
N ARG A 287 -11.63 10.31 -2.09
CA ARG A 287 -12.98 10.45 -1.53
C ARG A 287 -12.94 11.44 -0.38
N THR A 288 -13.78 12.47 -0.42
CA THR A 288 -14.00 13.34 0.73
C THR A 288 -15.16 12.80 1.57
N ILE A 289 -14.92 12.55 2.85
CA ILE A 289 -15.93 12.17 3.83
C ILE A 289 -16.24 13.39 4.69
N GLU A 290 -17.52 13.76 4.81
CA GLU A 290 -17.96 14.76 5.77
C GLU A 290 -18.55 14.06 7.01
N VAL A 291 -17.99 14.39 8.17
CA VAL A 291 -18.45 13.95 9.49
C VAL A 291 -19.09 15.15 10.17
N LYS A 292 -20.38 15.05 10.48
CA LYS A 292 -21.09 16.09 11.22
C LYS A 292 -21.06 15.77 12.71
N LYS A 293 -20.77 16.76 13.55
CA LYS A 293 -20.75 16.65 15.01
C LYS A 293 -22.11 16.22 15.56
N GLY A 294 -22.11 15.21 16.42
CA GLY A 294 -23.28 14.59 17.02
C GLY A 294 -24.04 13.65 16.09
N ALA A 295 -23.57 13.46 14.84
CA ALA A 295 -24.20 12.54 13.91
C ALA A 295 -23.50 11.18 13.98
N ARG A 296 -24.29 10.12 14.18
CA ARG A 296 -23.81 8.74 14.01
C ARG A 296 -23.46 8.39 12.56
N ALA A 297 -23.97 9.17 11.60
CA ALA A 297 -23.86 8.88 10.18
C ALA A 297 -23.12 9.98 9.42
N PHE A 298 -22.23 9.53 8.54
CA PHE A 298 -21.46 10.34 7.61
C PHE A 298 -22.36 10.87 6.50
N THR A 299 -22.19 12.14 6.11
CA THR A 299 -22.72 12.60 4.83
C THR A 299 -21.61 12.48 3.81
N VAL A 300 -21.69 11.47 2.97
CA VAL A 300 -20.71 11.24 1.91
C VAL A 300 -21.15 12.07 0.72
N LYS A 301 -20.63 13.29 0.59
CA LYS A 301 -20.67 13.96 -0.70
C LYS A 301 -19.62 13.31 -1.58
N ARG A 302 -20.05 12.27 -2.29
CA ARG A 302 -19.24 11.56 -3.28
C ARG A 302 -18.92 12.52 -4.41
N GLN A 303 -17.69 13.01 -4.44
CA GLN A 303 -17.11 13.62 -5.61
C GLN A 303 -15.92 12.77 -6.02
N ASP A 304 -16.19 11.77 -6.86
CA ASP A 304 -15.15 11.01 -7.53
C ASP A 304 -14.53 11.96 -8.57
N SER A 305 -13.62 12.84 -8.14
CA SER A 305 -12.82 13.63 -9.06
C SER A 305 -11.72 12.72 -9.60
N PRO A 306 -11.70 12.39 -10.91
CA PRO A 306 -10.50 11.79 -11.48
C PRO A 306 -9.37 12.79 -11.26
N LEU A 307 -8.42 12.45 -10.42
CA LEU A 307 -7.25 13.30 -10.15
C LEU A 307 -6.54 13.50 -11.49
N ASN A 308 -6.70 14.66 -12.14
CA ASN A 308 -6.12 14.92 -13.46
C ASN A 308 -4.58 14.82 -13.47
N THR A 309 -3.93 15.07 -12.33
CA THR A 309 -2.49 14.83 -12.13
C THR A 309 -2.16 13.33 -12.02
N VAL A 310 -3.06 12.55 -11.44
CA VAL A 310 -2.98 11.08 -11.40
C VAL A 310 -3.36 10.48 -12.75
N SER A 311 -4.06 11.19 -13.65
CA SER A 311 -4.26 10.72 -15.04
C SER A 311 -2.93 10.57 -15.81
N ARG A 312 -1.91 11.38 -15.48
CA ARG A 312 -0.55 11.25 -16.04
C ARG A 312 0.16 10.04 -15.44
N PHE A 313 0.04 9.83 -14.13
CA PHE A 313 0.51 8.62 -13.44
C PHE A 313 -0.19 7.35 -13.95
N PHE A 314 -1.51 7.37 -14.14
CA PHE A 314 -2.27 6.30 -14.79
C PHE A 314 -1.90 6.16 -16.25
N GLY A 315 -1.57 7.23 -16.95
CA GLY A 315 -0.98 7.13 -18.29
C GLY A 315 0.31 6.32 -18.29
N GLU A 316 1.17 6.53 -17.30
CA GLU A 316 2.42 5.78 -17.10
C GLU A 316 2.16 4.34 -16.64
N VAL A 317 1.24 4.10 -15.70
CA VAL A 317 0.87 2.76 -15.21
C VAL A 317 0.11 1.96 -16.27
N VAL A 318 -0.84 2.56 -16.98
CA VAL A 318 -1.53 1.95 -18.14
C VAL A 318 -0.53 1.72 -19.28
N GLY A 319 0.43 2.62 -19.47
CA GLY A 319 1.55 2.42 -20.38
C GLY A 319 2.38 1.20 -20.00
N PHE A 320 2.74 1.06 -18.73
CA PHE A 320 3.44 -0.11 -18.19
C PHE A 320 2.63 -1.39 -18.32
N LEU A 321 1.35 -1.39 -17.95
CA LEU A 321 0.48 -2.58 -18.08
C LEU A 321 0.28 -2.98 -19.54
N ARG A 322 0.16 -2.01 -20.46
CA ARG A 322 0.09 -2.27 -21.90
C ARG A 322 1.40 -2.85 -22.44
N ASP A 323 2.53 -2.33 -22.00
CA ASP A 323 3.86 -2.87 -22.32
C ASP A 323 4.04 -4.30 -21.79
N LEU A 324 3.60 -4.56 -20.55
CA LEU A 324 3.61 -5.88 -19.94
C LEU A 324 2.73 -6.87 -20.71
N VAL A 325 1.49 -6.50 -21.06
CA VAL A 325 0.60 -7.33 -21.89
C VAL A 325 1.22 -7.56 -23.27
N GLY A 326 1.87 -6.55 -23.86
CA GLY A 326 2.62 -6.68 -25.11
C GLY A 326 3.73 -7.74 -24.99
N LYS A 327 4.58 -7.63 -23.97
CA LYS A 327 5.65 -8.60 -23.69
C LYS A 327 5.13 -10.01 -23.44
N ILE A 328 4.02 -10.16 -22.72
CA ILE A 328 3.35 -11.46 -22.53
C ILE A 328 2.83 -12.02 -23.85
N SER A 329 2.24 -11.18 -24.71
CA SER A 329 1.75 -11.60 -26.02
C SER A 329 2.88 -12.00 -26.96
N GLU A 330 3.99 -11.25 -26.97
CA GLU A 330 5.22 -11.58 -27.72
C GLU A 330 5.79 -12.92 -27.23
N TRP A 331 5.83 -13.10 -25.92
CA TRP A 331 6.26 -14.35 -25.29
C TRP A 331 5.39 -15.55 -25.70
N LEU A 332 4.07 -15.42 -25.63
CA LEU A 332 3.13 -16.46 -26.07
C LEU A 332 3.29 -16.77 -27.57
N SER A 333 3.51 -15.75 -28.38
CA SER A 333 3.72 -15.91 -29.83
C SER A 333 5.03 -16.63 -30.13
N ALA A 334 6.11 -16.31 -29.41
CA ALA A 334 7.39 -17.01 -29.52
C ALA A 334 7.26 -18.49 -29.11
N ALA A 335 6.60 -18.76 -27.99
CA ALA A 335 6.34 -20.13 -27.53
C ALA A 335 5.49 -20.92 -28.54
N TRP A 336 4.46 -20.30 -29.11
CA TRP A 336 3.64 -20.91 -30.16
C TRP A 336 4.43 -21.20 -31.44
N ASN A 337 5.34 -20.30 -31.82
CA ASN A 337 6.23 -20.50 -32.97
C ASN A 337 7.20 -21.68 -32.74
N GLU A 338 7.77 -21.82 -31.55
CA GLU A 338 8.61 -22.98 -31.20
C GLU A 338 7.82 -24.30 -31.26
N ILE A 339 6.61 -24.32 -30.71
CA ILE A 339 5.71 -25.49 -30.78
C ILE A 339 5.41 -25.82 -32.25
N THR A 340 5.09 -24.81 -33.06
CA THR A 340 4.78 -25.00 -34.48
C THR A 340 5.99 -25.53 -35.25
N GLN A 341 7.19 -25.01 -34.99
CA GLN A 341 8.44 -25.50 -35.58
C GLN A 341 8.73 -26.94 -35.18
N PHE A 342 8.51 -27.29 -33.92
CA PHE A 342 8.64 -28.66 -33.43
C PHE A 342 7.66 -29.60 -34.16
N VAL A 343 6.37 -29.26 -34.21
CA VAL A 343 5.34 -30.06 -34.90
C VAL A 343 5.67 -30.23 -36.39
N ASN A 344 6.13 -29.17 -37.05
CA ASN A 344 6.55 -29.23 -38.45
C ASN A 344 7.77 -30.15 -38.63
N GLY A 345 8.76 -30.06 -37.74
CA GLY A 345 9.93 -30.95 -37.75
C GLY A 345 9.56 -32.42 -37.57
N VAL A 346 8.66 -32.71 -36.63
CA VAL A 346 8.10 -34.06 -36.42
C VAL A 346 7.39 -34.57 -37.67
N THR A 347 6.56 -33.72 -38.29
CA THR A 347 5.80 -34.06 -39.51
C THR A 347 6.73 -34.33 -40.70
N THR A 348 7.75 -33.50 -40.90
CA THR A 348 8.77 -33.71 -41.94
C THR A 348 9.54 -35.01 -41.72
N TYR A 349 9.91 -35.32 -40.47
CA TYR A 349 10.57 -36.57 -40.12
C TYR A 349 9.73 -37.79 -40.50
N PHE A 350 8.43 -37.79 -40.16
CA PHE A 350 7.52 -38.90 -40.49
C PHE A 350 7.30 -39.06 -42.00
N HIS A 351 7.16 -37.96 -42.76
CA HIS A 351 7.07 -38.04 -44.22
C HIS A 351 8.34 -38.62 -44.86
N ALA A 352 9.53 -38.22 -44.39
CA ALA A 352 10.79 -38.76 -44.86
C ALA A 352 10.94 -40.25 -44.54
N ALA A 353 10.52 -40.68 -43.33
CA ALA A 353 10.53 -42.08 -42.92
C ALA A 353 9.58 -42.94 -43.78
N ALA A 354 8.36 -42.45 -44.03
CA ALA A 354 7.39 -43.13 -44.90
C ALA A 354 7.91 -43.29 -46.33
N GLY A 355 8.56 -42.26 -46.89
CA GLY A 355 9.19 -42.33 -48.22
C GLY A 355 10.28 -43.40 -48.32
N ARG A 356 11.13 -43.54 -47.29
CA ARG A 356 12.16 -44.60 -47.23
C ARG A 356 11.58 -46.00 -47.13
N LEU A 357 10.48 -46.18 -46.40
CA LEU A 357 9.78 -47.47 -46.34
C LEU A 357 9.11 -47.83 -47.66
N GLY A 358 8.53 -46.84 -48.36
CA GLY A 358 7.96 -47.03 -49.70
C GLY A 358 9.00 -47.46 -50.74
N SER A 359 10.20 -46.85 -50.73
CA SER A 359 11.27 -47.23 -51.66
C SER A 359 11.87 -48.62 -51.36
N LEU A 360 11.96 -49.01 -50.08
CA LEU A 360 12.34 -50.37 -49.68
C LEU A 360 11.32 -51.42 -50.12
N ALA A 361 10.03 -51.08 -50.10
CA ALA A 361 8.97 -51.98 -50.59
C ALA A 361 8.97 -52.11 -52.12
N ALA A 362 9.26 -51.04 -52.86
CA ALA A 362 9.33 -51.03 -54.32
C ALA A 362 10.62 -51.67 -54.87
N GLY A 363 11.71 -51.66 -54.09
CA GLY A 363 13.00 -52.26 -54.46
C GLY A 363 13.10 -53.76 -54.22
N ARG A 364 12.01 -54.47 -53.89
CA ARG A 364 12.03 -55.92 -53.75
C ARG A 364 12.04 -56.52 -55.17
N PRO A 365 13.16 -57.06 -55.67
CA PRO A 365 13.18 -57.68 -56.98
C PRO A 365 12.15 -58.80 -56.98
N ALA A 366 11.30 -58.82 -58.00
CA ALA A 366 10.48 -59.99 -58.29
C ALA A 366 11.45 -61.14 -58.54
N THR A 367 11.70 -61.95 -57.50
CA THR A 367 12.34 -63.24 -57.66
C THR A 367 11.39 -64.05 -58.52
N GLY A 368 11.72 -64.12 -59.80
CA GLY A 368 11.08 -65.02 -60.74
C GLY A 368 11.13 -66.43 -60.17
N GLU A 369 9.96 -67.04 -60.06
CA GLU A 369 9.84 -68.46 -59.85
C GLU A 369 9.54 -69.06 -61.23
N ASP A 370 10.57 -69.70 -61.79
CA ASP A 370 10.45 -70.64 -62.90
C ASP A 370 9.45 -71.74 -62.53
N ARG A 371 8.48 -71.99 -63.41
CA ARG A 371 8.16 -73.34 -63.90
C ARG A 371 7.25 -73.32 -65.12
#